data_AF-A0A8J3WTY0-F1
#
_entry.id   AF-A0A8J3WTY0-F1
#
_cell.length_a   1.000
_cell.length_b   1.000
_cell.length_c   1.000
_cell.angle_alpha   90.00
_cell.angle_beta   90.00
_cell.angle_gamma   90.00
#
_symmetry.space_group_name_H-M   'P 1'
#
loop_
_entity.id
_entity.type
_entity.pdbx_description
1 polymer ?
#
loop_
_entity_poly.entity_id
_entity_poly.type
_entity_poly.pdbx_seq_one_letter_code
_entity_poly.pdbx_strand_id
1 'polypeptide(L)'
;MPDTSARLLRLLSLLQTPRDWSGPQLAERLGVTTRTIRNDVERLRGLGYPVHATPGAAGGYRLGAGARLPPLLLDDEEAVAVAVGLRTAAGGSVAGIEETSLRALAKLEQVLPSRLRHRVNALHAHTIRLPGTGPTVEADLLAAIAAASRDRERLRFDYTGHDGTGSLREAEPHRLVHARGRWYLVAWDTGRDGWRTFRADRIRLRTPNGPRFVPREPPEGDYAVYVANGLEKAVWKYVARVKVHAPAEEVAARLPSSIAVDPVGEHACVIAAGSDSPHMLALYLGMLEADFEVTGPPDLVEHLRELSGRYARAIAGAAGDPGTARANGAKAAGTPGDDGVPEDGGAVAGPA
;
A
#
# COMPACT_ATOMS: atom_id res chain seq x y z
N MET A 1 10.31 -25.60 -45.22
CA MET A 1 11.22 -24.63 -44.55
C MET A 1 10.49 -24.10 -43.33
N PRO A 2 11.07 -24.10 -42.12
CA PRO A 2 10.39 -23.47 -40.99
C PRO A 2 10.13 -22.01 -41.34
N ASP A 3 8.88 -21.60 -41.17
CA ASP A 3 8.40 -20.25 -41.46
C ASP A 3 9.37 -19.22 -40.85
N THR A 4 9.81 -18.27 -41.67
CA THR A 4 10.81 -17.27 -41.30
C THR A 4 10.34 -16.44 -40.11
N SER A 5 9.03 -16.23 -39.99
CA SER A 5 8.40 -15.56 -38.85
C SER A 5 8.51 -16.40 -37.57
N ALA A 6 8.19 -17.70 -37.64
CA ALA A 6 8.33 -18.61 -36.51
C ALA A 6 9.79 -18.73 -36.02
N ARG A 7 10.76 -18.70 -36.94
CA ARG A 7 12.20 -18.71 -36.58
C ARG A 7 12.62 -17.41 -35.89
N LEU A 8 12.18 -16.25 -36.37
CA LEU A 8 12.46 -14.96 -35.74
C LEU A 8 11.91 -14.88 -34.32
N LEU A 9 10.68 -15.37 -34.11
CA LEU A 9 10.07 -15.43 -32.77
C LEU A 9 10.83 -16.37 -31.83
N ARG A 10 11.27 -17.54 -32.33
CA ARG A 10 12.13 -18.45 -31.55
C ARG A 10 13.47 -17.81 -31.19
N LEU A 11 14.12 -17.15 -32.15
CA LEU A 11 15.37 -16.42 -31.89
C LEU A 11 15.18 -15.36 -30.80
N LEU A 12 14.09 -14.58 -30.88
CA LEU A 12 13.76 -13.56 -29.89
C LEU A 12 13.57 -14.17 -28.48
N SER A 13 12.81 -15.25 -28.37
CA SER A 13 12.60 -15.96 -27.09
C SER A 13 13.92 -16.44 -26.47
N LEU A 14 14.87 -16.94 -27.28
CA LEU A 14 16.20 -17.32 -26.78
C LEU A 14 16.97 -16.11 -26.25
N LEU A 15 16.96 -14.98 -26.97
CA LEU A 15 17.68 -13.76 -26.59
C LEU A 15 17.10 -13.05 -25.34
N GLN A 16 15.87 -13.38 -24.94
CA GLN A 16 15.22 -12.85 -23.73
C GLN A 16 15.71 -13.53 -22.44
N THR A 17 16.34 -14.71 -22.53
CA THR A 17 17.00 -15.33 -21.38
C THR A 17 18.23 -14.50 -20.95
N PRO A 18 18.48 -14.26 -19.65
CA PRO A 18 19.59 -13.44 -19.16
C PRO A 18 20.96 -14.14 -19.31
N ARG A 19 21.39 -14.40 -20.55
CA ARG A 19 22.69 -14.96 -20.91
C ARG A 19 23.14 -14.52 -22.30
N ASP A 20 24.46 -14.59 -22.54
CA ASP A 20 25.01 -14.40 -23.88
C ASP A 20 24.92 -15.68 -24.72
N TRP A 21 24.53 -15.51 -25.97
CA TRP A 21 24.35 -16.61 -26.91
C TRP A 21 25.35 -16.54 -28.06
N SER A 22 26.18 -17.56 -28.22
CA SER A 22 27.08 -17.57 -29.38
C SER A 22 26.30 -17.82 -30.68
N GLY A 23 26.79 -17.26 -31.79
CA GLY A 23 26.20 -17.50 -33.11
C GLY A 23 26.05 -18.98 -33.47
N PRO A 24 27.06 -19.84 -33.23
CA PRO A 24 26.95 -21.29 -33.43
C PRO A 24 25.88 -21.96 -32.56
N GLN A 25 25.74 -21.59 -31.28
CA GLN A 25 24.72 -22.16 -30.40
C GLN A 25 23.29 -21.84 -30.85
N LEU A 26 23.07 -20.60 -31.31
CA LEU A 26 21.77 -20.19 -31.86
C LEU A 26 21.48 -20.91 -33.18
N ALA A 27 22.50 -21.04 -34.04
CA ALA A 27 22.41 -21.74 -35.31
C ALA A 27 22.02 -23.22 -35.12
N GLU A 28 22.67 -23.90 -34.17
CA GLU A 28 22.35 -25.29 -33.81
C GLU A 28 20.92 -25.43 -33.28
N ARG A 29 20.51 -24.62 -32.29
CA ARG A 29 19.16 -24.69 -31.70
C ARG A 29 18.04 -24.36 -32.68
N LEU A 30 18.29 -23.46 -33.62
CA LEU A 30 17.31 -23.03 -34.61
C LEU A 30 17.38 -23.84 -35.91
N GLY A 31 18.35 -24.77 -36.03
CA GLY A 31 18.55 -25.60 -37.22
C GLY A 31 18.90 -24.80 -38.48
N VAL A 32 19.68 -23.73 -38.34
CA VAL A 32 20.06 -22.82 -39.44
C VAL A 32 21.55 -22.49 -39.43
N THR A 33 22.03 -21.74 -40.42
CA THR A 33 23.44 -21.30 -40.48
C THR A 33 23.69 -20.05 -39.62
N THR A 34 24.94 -19.83 -39.22
CA THR A 34 25.35 -18.60 -38.51
C THR A 34 25.12 -17.33 -39.35
N ARG A 35 25.18 -17.42 -40.69
CA ARG A 35 24.80 -16.33 -41.61
C ARG A 35 23.31 -16.00 -41.49
N THR A 36 22.46 -17.02 -41.39
CA THR A 36 21.01 -16.83 -41.18
C THR A 36 20.73 -16.16 -39.84
N ILE A 37 21.43 -16.56 -38.77
CA ILE A 37 21.30 -15.91 -37.46
C ILE A 37 21.65 -14.42 -37.53
N ARG A 38 22.75 -14.04 -38.19
CA ARG A 38 23.10 -12.61 -38.39
C ARG A 38 21.99 -11.84 -39.09
N ASN A 39 21.44 -12.41 -40.17
CA ASN A 39 20.34 -11.78 -40.91
C ASN A 39 19.07 -11.65 -40.05
N ASP A 40 18.73 -12.66 -39.27
CA ASP A 40 17.57 -12.64 -38.40
C ASP A 40 17.77 -11.65 -37.22
N VAL A 41 19.00 -11.48 -36.71
CA VAL A 41 19.35 -10.44 -35.73
C VAL A 41 19.18 -9.04 -36.32
N GLU A 42 19.64 -8.78 -37.54
CA GLU A 42 19.41 -7.47 -38.19
C GLU A 42 17.93 -7.19 -38.41
N ARG A 43 17.12 -8.23 -38.73
CA ARG A 43 15.66 -8.09 -38.82
C ARG A 43 15.03 -7.73 -37.48
N LEU A 44 15.45 -8.37 -36.39
CA LEU A 44 14.98 -8.01 -35.04
C LEU A 44 15.35 -6.57 -34.68
N ARG A 45 16.56 -6.10 -35.03
CA ARG A 45 16.95 -4.69 -34.87
C ARG A 45 16.08 -3.75 -35.68
N GLY A 46 15.77 -4.10 -36.93
CA GLY A 46 14.85 -3.35 -37.79
C GLY A 46 13.42 -3.26 -37.22
N LEU A 47 13.01 -4.25 -36.42
CA LEU A 47 11.73 -4.28 -35.69
C LEU A 47 11.78 -3.56 -34.33
N GLY A 48 12.91 -2.92 -33.99
CA GLY A 48 13.06 -2.14 -32.76
C GLY A 48 13.55 -2.94 -31.55
N TYR A 49 13.96 -4.21 -31.71
CA TYR A 49 14.59 -4.99 -30.65
C TYR A 49 16.10 -4.70 -30.61
N PRO A 50 16.64 -4.07 -29.55
CA PRO A 50 18.06 -3.74 -29.48
C PRO A 50 18.88 -5.00 -29.19
N VAL A 51 19.39 -5.68 -30.21
CA VAL A 51 20.26 -6.86 -29.99
C VAL A 51 21.72 -6.42 -30.01
N HIS A 52 22.42 -6.55 -28.88
CA HIS A 52 23.87 -6.32 -28.79
C HIS A 52 24.63 -7.57 -29.25
N ALA A 53 25.78 -7.35 -29.88
CA ALA A 53 26.69 -8.42 -30.27
C ALA A 53 28.10 -8.05 -29.77
N THR A 54 28.67 -8.91 -28.94
CA THR A 54 30.06 -8.75 -28.48
C THR A 54 30.97 -9.60 -29.37
N PRO A 55 32.00 -9.03 -30.03
CA PRO A 55 32.97 -9.80 -30.81
C PRO A 55 33.89 -10.65 -29.92
N GLY A 56 34.44 -11.76 -30.45
CA GLY A 56 35.49 -12.57 -29.80
C GLY A 56 35.11 -14.03 -29.53
N ALA A 57 36.06 -14.82 -29.00
CA ALA A 57 35.87 -16.25 -28.70
C ALA A 57 34.83 -16.53 -27.59
N ALA A 58 34.60 -15.55 -26.71
CA ALA A 58 33.52 -15.52 -25.71
C ALA A 58 32.36 -14.58 -26.10
N GLY A 59 32.34 -14.12 -27.37
CA GLY A 59 31.37 -13.17 -27.87
C GLY A 59 29.99 -13.79 -28.11
N GLY A 60 28.93 -13.02 -27.87
CA GLY A 60 27.56 -13.50 -28.01
C GLY A 60 26.55 -12.41 -28.32
N TYR A 61 25.36 -12.84 -28.72
CA TYR A 61 24.18 -12.03 -28.89
C TYR A 61 23.38 -11.98 -27.59
N ARG A 62 22.87 -10.79 -27.25
CA ARG A 62 21.97 -10.57 -26.11
C ARG A 62 20.98 -9.47 -26.45
N LEU A 63 19.77 -9.57 -25.93
CA LEU A 63 18.83 -8.44 -25.96
C LEU A 63 19.30 -7.34 -24.98
N GLY A 64 19.43 -6.13 -25.50
CA GLY A 64 19.76 -4.91 -24.77
C GLY A 64 18.52 -4.22 -24.18
N ALA A 65 18.77 -3.20 -23.36
CA ALA A 65 17.71 -2.30 -22.90
C ALA A 65 17.51 -1.20 -23.97
N GLY A 66 16.31 -1.11 -24.54
CA GLY A 66 15.93 -0.09 -25.52
C GLY A 66 15.10 1.05 -24.90
N ALA A 67 14.92 2.14 -25.64
CA ALA A 67 14.14 3.31 -25.20
C ALA A 67 12.61 3.05 -25.13
N ARG A 68 12.11 1.96 -25.73
CA ARG A 68 10.72 1.50 -25.66
C ARG A 68 10.69 0.02 -25.31
N LEU A 69 9.71 -0.40 -24.51
CA LEU A 69 9.49 -1.81 -24.20
C LEU A 69 8.99 -2.53 -25.46
N PRO A 70 9.77 -3.45 -26.06
CA PRO A 70 9.30 -4.18 -27.22
C PRO A 70 8.30 -5.28 -26.79
N PRO A 71 7.54 -5.88 -27.73
CA PRO A 71 6.69 -7.02 -27.42
C PRO A 71 7.49 -8.16 -26.76
N LEU A 72 7.07 -8.56 -25.56
CA LEU A 72 7.70 -9.65 -24.81
C LEU A 72 6.98 -10.96 -25.11
N LEU A 73 7.74 -12.03 -25.31
CA LEU A 73 7.18 -13.37 -25.38
C LEU A 73 7.23 -13.91 -23.96
N LEU A 74 6.07 -14.08 -23.34
CA LEU A 74 5.94 -14.69 -22.03
C LEU A 74 5.64 -16.17 -22.21
N ASP A 75 6.32 -17.03 -21.48
CA ASP A 75 5.88 -18.40 -21.30
C ASP A 75 4.66 -18.49 -20.37
N ASP A 76 4.15 -19.71 -20.18
CA ASP A 76 2.96 -19.95 -19.38
C ASP A 76 3.13 -19.57 -17.91
N GLU A 77 4.31 -19.81 -17.32
CA GLU A 77 4.59 -19.53 -15.92
C GLU A 77 4.84 -18.04 -15.70
N GLU A 78 5.59 -17.41 -16.60
CA GLU A 78 5.83 -15.97 -16.64
C GLU A 78 4.51 -15.20 -16.79
N ALA A 79 3.62 -15.64 -17.68
CA ALA A 79 2.33 -14.99 -17.89
C ALA A 79 1.42 -15.08 -16.66
N VAL A 80 1.42 -16.22 -15.96
CA VAL A 80 0.70 -16.36 -14.68
C VAL A 80 1.33 -15.45 -13.62
N ALA A 81 2.65 -15.43 -13.48
CA ALA A 81 3.35 -14.58 -12.51
C ALA A 81 3.07 -13.09 -12.74
N VAL A 82 3.10 -12.62 -13.99
CA VAL A 82 2.77 -11.25 -14.35
C VAL A 82 1.31 -10.94 -14.02
N ALA A 83 0.37 -11.85 -14.33
CA ALA A 83 -1.04 -11.64 -14.00
C ALA A 83 -1.27 -11.49 -12.49
N VAL A 84 -0.65 -12.35 -11.67
CA VAL A 84 -0.72 -12.28 -10.21
C VAL A 84 -0.06 -11.01 -9.67
N GLY A 85 1.10 -10.63 -10.22
CA GLY A 85 1.81 -9.40 -9.85
C GLY A 85 1.01 -8.14 -10.15
N LEU A 86 0.46 -8.02 -11.35
CA LEU A 86 -0.40 -6.90 -11.77
C LEU A 86 -1.65 -6.82 -10.89
N ARG A 87 -2.28 -7.96 -10.58
CA ARG A 87 -3.40 -7.97 -9.66
C ARG A 87 -2.99 -7.49 -8.28
N THR A 88 -1.84 -7.94 -7.77
CA THR A 88 -1.30 -7.54 -6.45
C THR A 88 -1.01 -6.05 -6.40
N ALA A 89 -0.41 -5.50 -7.44
CA ALA A 89 -0.19 -4.07 -7.59
C ALA A 89 -1.50 -3.28 -7.66
N ALA A 90 -2.54 -3.83 -8.31
CA ALA A 90 -3.86 -3.21 -8.41
C ALA A 90 -4.63 -3.08 -7.08
N GLY A 91 -4.18 -3.73 -6.01
CA GLY A 91 -4.71 -3.53 -4.65
C GLY A 91 -3.63 -3.15 -3.64
N GLY A 92 -2.48 -2.66 -4.12
CA GLY A 92 -1.32 -2.33 -3.31
C GLY A 92 -1.35 -0.90 -2.77
N SER A 93 -0.30 -0.52 -2.03
CA SER A 93 -0.19 0.79 -1.38
C SER A 93 0.35 1.90 -2.30
N VAL A 94 0.22 1.76 -3.63
CA VAL A 94 0.77 2.73 -4.61
C VAL A 94 -0.35 3.31 -5.47
N ALA A 95 -0.65 4.59 -5.26
CA ALA A 95 -1.63 5.33 -6.03
C ALA A 95 -1.15 5.53 -7.48
N GLY A 96 -2.10 5.52 -8.42
CA GLY A 96 -1.86 5.68 -9.87
C GLY A 96 -1.42 4.40 -10.60
N ILE A 97 -0.94 3.37 -9.88
CA ILE A 97 -0.59 2.07 -10.49
C ILE A 97 -1.82 1.17 -10.62
N GLU A 98 -2.90 1.41 -9.86
CA GLU A 98 -4.08 0.56 -9.84
C GLU A 98 -4.73 0.44 -11.22
N GLU A 99 -5.13 1.56 -11.81
CA GLU A 99 -5.76 1.59 -13.12
C GLU A 99 -4.81 1.08 -14.21
N THR A 100 -3.53 1.46 -14.14
CA THR A 100 -2.49 1.01 -15.08
C THR A 100 -2.29 -0.50 -15.00
N SER A 101 -2.30 -1.07 -13.80
CA SER A 101 -2.17 -2.50 -13.56
C SER A 101 -3.40 -3.28 -14.02
N LEU A 102 -4.60 -2.76 -13.75
CA LEU A 102 -5.84 -3.35 -14.27
C LEU A 102 -5.88 -3.31 -15.79
N ARG A 103 -5.44 -2.20 -16.40
CA ARG A 103 -5.37 -2.06 -17.87
C ARG A 103 -4.33 -3.00 -18.47
N ALA A 104 -3.17 -3.16 -17.83
CA ALA A 104 -2.16 -4.12 -18.25
C ALA A 104 -2.64 -5.57 -18.09
N LEU A 105 -3.34 -5.88 -16.99
CA LEU A 105 -3.94 -7.18 -16.75
C LEU A 105 -5.00 -7.51 -17.81
N ALA A 106 -5.87 -6.55 -18.16
CA ALA A 106 -6.85 -6.72 -19.22
C ALA A 106 -6.19 -7.00 -20.58
N LYS A 107 -5.10 -6.29 -20.91
CA LYS A 107 -4.31 -6.56 -22.13
C LYS A 107 -3.69 -7.96 -22.12
N LEU A 108 -3.20 -8.41 -20.97
CA LEU A 108 -2.64 -9.75 -20.81
C LEU A 108 -3.74 -10.82 -20.95
N GLU A 109 -4.86 -10.67 -20.25
CA GLU A 109 -5.98 -11.61 -20.29
C GLU A 109 -6.55 -11.80 -21.70
N GLN A 110 -6.54 -10.75 -22.53
CA GLN A 110 -6.95 -10.81 -23.94
C GLN A 110 -6.10 -11.78 -24.77
N VAL A 111 -4.80 -11.91 -24.46
CA VAL A 111 -3.87 -12.78 -25.20
C VAL A 111 -3.61 -14.13 -24.53
N LEU A 112 -4.07 -14.33 -23.29
CA LEU A 112 -3.92 -15.61 -22.58
C LEU A 112 -4.77 -16.73 -23.22
N PRO A 113 -4.19 -17.93 -23.43
CA PRO A 113 -4.95 -19.14 -23.73
C PRO A 113 -6.00 -19.43 -22.65
N SER A 114 -7.12 -20.04 -23.03
CA SER A 114 -8.26 -20.32 -22.15
C SER A 114 -7.86 -21.01 -20.83
N ARG A 115 -6.96 -21.99 -20.90
CA ARG A 115 -6.42 -22.72 -19.73
C ARG A 115 -5.74 -21.80 -18.71
N LEU A 116 -4.95 -20.83 -19.17
CA LEU A 116 -4.21 -19.91 -18.30
C LEU A 116 -5.14 -18.88 -17.71
N ARG A 117 -6.09 -18.38 -18.52
CA ARG A 117 -7.13 -17.47 -18.04
C ARG A 117 -7.96 -18.10 -16.93
N HIS A 118 -8.33 -19.38 -17.06
CA HIS A 118 -9.04 -20.11 -15.99
C HIS A 118 -8.18 -20.26 -14.73
N ARG A 119 -6.89 -20.58 -14.87
CA ARG A 119 -5.97 -20.72 -13.72
C ARG A 119 -5.81 -19.39 -12.96
N VAL A 120 -5.64 -18.28 -13.68
CA VAL A 120 -5.56 -16.93 -13.10
C VAL A 120 -6.89 -16.55 -12.43
N ASN A 121 -8.01 -16.80 -13.09
CA ASN A 121 -9.34 -16.52 -12.54
C ASN A 121 -9.66 -17.35 -11.29
N ALA A 122 -9.28 -18.63 -11.27
CA ALA A 122 -9.46 -19.49 -10.11
C ALA A 122 -8.65 -19.00 -8.90
N LEU A 123 -7.38 -18.61 -9.13
CA LEU A 123 -6.57 -18.01 -8.07
C LEU A 123 -7.22 -16.73 -7.54
N HIS A 124 -7.76 -15.87 -8.42
CA HIS A 124 -8.47 -14.67 -8.00
C HIS A 124 -9.76 -14.96 -7.23
N ALA A 125 -10.61 -15.83 -7.75
CA ALA A 125 -11.92 -16.14 -7.17
C ALA A 125 -11.79 -16.77 -5.77
N HIS A 126 -10.66 -17.44 -5.50
CA HIS A 126 -10.38 -18.09 -4.23
C HIS A 126 -9.32 -17.37 -3.37
N THR A 127 -8.95 -16.13 -3.73
CA THR A 127 -8.08 -15.29 -2.91
C THR A 127 -8.84 -14.08 -2.41
N ILE A 128 -9.19 -14.08 -1.12
CA ILE A 128 -9.69 -12.87 -0.46
C ILE A 128 -8.48 -12.03 -0.12
N ARG A 129 -8.45 -10.79 -0.63
CA ARG A 129 -7.52 -9.79 -0.15
C ARG A 129 -8.18 -8.95 0.92
N LEU A 130 -7.50 -8.86 2.05
CA LEU A 130 -7.83 -7.85 3.04
C LEU A 130 -7.44 -6.49 2.44
N PRO A 131 -8.36 -5.52 2.32
CA PRO A 131 -8.02 -4.19 1.84
C PRO A 131 -6.90 -3.63 2.71
N GLY A 132 -5.80 -3.20 2.09
CA GLY A 132 -4.80 -2.43 2.81
C GLY A 132 -5.44 -1.10 3.21
N THR A 133 -5.72 -0.90 4.50
CA THR A 133 -6.19 0.39 5.04
C THR A 133 -5.06 1.40 5.22
N GLY A 134 -3.88 1.10 4.67
CA GLY A 134 -2.70 1.94 4.75
C GLY A 134 -2.75 3.12 3.77
N PRO A 135 -2.03 4.21 4.07
CA PRO A 135 -1.94 5.34 3.15
C PRO A 135 -1.25 4.93 1.85
N THR A 136 -1.75 5.46 0.74
CA THR A 136 -1.18 5.24 -0.60
C THR A 136 -0.05 6.23 -0.87
N VAL A 137 0.91 5.82 -1.69
CA VAL A 137 2.02 6.67 -2.16
C VAL A 137 1.95 6.80 -3.68
N GLU A 138 2.12 7.99 -4.22
CA GLU A 138 2.15 8.19 -5.67
C GLU A 138 3.34 7.46 -6.32
N ALA A 139 3.10 6.82 -7.47
CA ALA A 139 4.14 6.11 -8.23
C ALA A 139 5.32 7.02 -8.62
N ASP A 140 5.01 8.23 -9.07
CA ASP A 140 6.00 9.22 -9.49
C ASP A 140 6.91 9.65 -8.35
N LEU A 141 6.38 9.72 -7.12
CA LEU A 141 7.17 10.01 -5.92
C LEU A 141 8.18 8.89 -5.64
N LEU A 142 7.73 7.63 -5.68
CA LEU A 142 8.63 6.47 -5.49
C LEU A 142 9.70 6.41 -6.59
N ALA A 143 9.32 6.66 -7.84
CA ALA A 143 10.24 6.72 -8.97
C ALA A 143 11.29 7.83 -8.82
N ALA A 144 10.87 9.03 -8.39
CA ALA A 144 11.77 10.15 -8.14
C ALA A 144 12.76 9.86 -7.01
N ILE A 145 12.31 9.26 -5.90
CA ILE A 145 13.19 8.84 -4.80
C ILE A 145 14.19 7.77 -5.28
N ALA A 146 13.71 6.77 -6.02
CA ALA A 146 14.57 5.70 -6.54
C ALA A 146 15.63 6.24 -7.53
N ALA A 147 15.26 7.20 -8.38
CA ALA A 147 16.19 7.87 -9.28
C ALA A 147 17.26 8.65 -8.50
N ALA A 148 16.87 9.46 -7.51
CA ALA A 148 17.81 10.18 -6.66
C ALA A 148 18.76 9.24 -5.89
N SER A 149 18.27 8.09 -5.40
CA SER A 149 19.12 7.05 -4.80
C SER A 149 20.12 6.45 -5.78
N ARG A 150 19.69 6.17 -7.01
CA ARG A 150 20.56 5.63 -8.07
C ARG A 150 21.65 6.64 -8.46
N ASP A 151 21.25 7.88 -8.68
CA ASP A 151 22.12 8.96 -9.16
C ASP A 151 22.92 9.64 -8.04
N ARG A 152 22.68 9.19 -6.80
CA ARG A 152 23.35 9.61 -5.57
C ARG A 152 23.18 11.10 -5.32
N GLU A 153 21.99 11.62 -5.56
CA GLU A 153 21.63 13.00 -5.35
C GLU A 153 20.89 13.16 -4.02
N ARG A 154 21.24 14.19 -3.25
CA ARG A 154 20.52 14.51 -2.02
C ARG A 154 19.09 14.92 -2.32
N LEU A 155 18.16 14.48 -1.49
CA LEU A 155 16.78 14.92 -1.54
C LEU A 155 16.55 16.05 -0.56
N ARG A 156 15.81 17.05 -1.00
CA ARG A 156 15.21 18.08 -0.15
C ARG A 156 13.71 17.84 -0.16
N PHE A 157 13.09 17.77 1.01
CA PHE A 157 11.66 17.47 1.10
C PHE A 157 11.02 18.05 2.35
N ASP A 158 9.75 18.41 2.23
CA ASP A 158 8.92 18.61 3.40
C ASP A 158 8.50 17.25 3.94
N TYR A 159 8.68 17.05 5.24
CA TYR A 159 8.29 15.84 5.95
C TYR A 159 7.30 16.16 7.04
N THR A 160 6.13 15.55 6.95
CA THR A 160 5.14 15.62 8.03
C THR A 160 5.49 14.58 9.08
N GLY A 161 5.88 15.05 10.26
CA GLY A 161 6.12 14.24 11.44
C GLY A 161 4.88 13.47 11.89
N HIS A 162 5.07 12.53 12.81
CA HIS A 162 3.94 11.76 13.34
C HIS A 162 2.93 12.65 14.09
N ASP A 163 3.39 13.70 14.73
CA ASP A 163 2.61 14.72 15.45
C ASP A 163 1.97 15.78 14.53
N GLY A 164 2.05 15.60 13.21
CA GLY A 164 1.56 16.55 12.22
C GLY A 164 2.47 17.77 12.01
N THR A 165 3.60 17.86 12.73
CA THR A 165 4.56 18.96 12.54
C THR A 165 5.29 18.82 11.20
N GLY A 166 5.22 19.85 10.37
CA GLY A 166 6.01 19.92 9.15
C GLY A 166 7.47 20.25 9.45
N SER A 167 8.40 19.50 8.89
CA SER A 167 9.83 19.80 8.96
C SER A 167 10.46 19.73 7.58
N LEU A 168 11.30 20.71 7.25
CA LEU A 168 12.14 20.64 6.06
C LEU A 168 13.31 19.71 6.34
N ARG A 169 13.55 18.75 5.44
CA ARG A 169 14.63 17.77 5.54
C ARG A 169 15.51 17.81 4.32
N GLU A 170 16.80 17.62 4.55
CA GLU A 170 17.77 17.26 3.53
C GLU A 170 18.35 15.90 3.92
N ALA A 171 18.32 14.94 3.01
CA ALA A 171 18.81 13.61 3.29
C ALA A 171 19.49 12.99 2.06
N GLU A 172 20.45 12.11 2.32
CA GLU A 172 21.12 11.29 1.32
C GLU A 172 20.31 9.99 1.16
N PRO A 173 19.54 9.79 0.06
CA PRO A 173 18.62 8.65 -0.07
C PRO A 173 19.34 7.35 -0.47
N HIS A 174 19.16 6.27 0.27
CA HIS A 174 19.85 5.00 0.00
C HIS A 174 18.95 3.92 -0.62
N ARG A 175 17.83 3.61 0.04
CA ARG A 175 16.93 2.52 -0.36
C ARG A 175 15.49 2.82 -0.03
N LEU A 176 14.59 2.37 -0.90
CA LEU A 176 13.17 2.20 -0.61
C LEU A 176 12.94 0.78 -0.12
N VAL A 177 12.22 0.64 0.98
CA VAL A 177 11.84 -0.64 1.61
C VAL A 177 10.33 -0.67 1.76
N HIS A 178 9.69 -1.75 1.30
CA HIS A 178 8.27 -2.00 1.52
C HIS A 178 8.10 -2.94 2.71
N ALA A 179 7.41 -2.48 3.75
CA ALA A 179 7.18 -3.26 4.97
C ALA A 179 5.81 -2.94 5.57
N ARG A 180 5.10 -3.96 6.06
CA ARG A 180 3.76 -3.81 6.69
C ARG A 180 2.79 -2.96 5.84
N GLY A 181 2.83 -3.13 4.52
CA GLY A 181 1.95 -2.40 3.58
C GLY A 181 2.29 -0.92 3.38
N ARG A 182 3.47 -0.46 3.79
CA ARG A 182 3.92 0.94 3.66
C ARG A 182 5.32 1.02 3.05
N TRP A 183 5.58 2.13 2.36
CA TRP A 183 6.89 2.43 1.79
C TRP A 183 7.72 3.31 2.71
N TYR A 184 8.98 2.92 2.89
CA TYR A 184 9.95 3.61 3.74
C TYR A 184 11.20 3.94 2.95
N LEU A 185 11.66 5.20 3.04
CA LEU A 185 12.97 5.63 2.58
C LEU A 185 13.97 5.52 3.72
N VAL A 186 15.00 4.71 3.54
CA VAL A 186 16.20 4.72 4.40
C VAL A 186 17.18 5.74 3.84
N ALA A 187 17.55 6.72 4.67
CA ALA A 187 18.41 7.82 4.27
C ALA A 187 19.27 8.33 5.43
N TRP A 188 20.40 8.97 5.12
CA TRP A 188 21.18 9.74 6.09
C TRP A 188 20.64 11.17 6.16
N ASP A 189 20.06 11.57 7.29
CA ASP A 189 19.55 12.94 7.52
C ASP A 189 20.75 13.86 7.80
N THR A 190 21.07 14.75 6.87
CA THR A 190 22.26 15.63 6.98
C THR A 190 22.10 16.67 8.09
N GLY A 191 20.87 17.06 8.43
CA GLY A 191 20.60 17.99 9.52
C GLY A 191 20.64 17.35 10.90
N ARG A 192 20.59 16.01 10.98
CA ARG A 192 20.62 15.25 12.24
C ARG A 192 21.83 14.34 12.38
N ASP A 193 22.71 14.33 11.38
CA ASP A 193 23.93 13.54 11.30
C ASP A 193 23.72 12.06 11.67
N GLY A 194 22.72 11.43 11.04
CA GLY A 194 22.38 10.06 11.37
C GLY A 194 21.44 9.37 10.39
N TRP A 195 21.45 8.04 10.45
CA TRP A 195 20.50 7.19 9.73
C TRP A 195 19.08 7.40 10.24
N ARG A 196 18.14 7.53 9.30
CA ARG A 196 16.70 7.62 9.56
C ARG A 196 15.89 6.89 8.51
N THR A 197 14.71 6.47 8.95
CA THR A 197 13.67 5.90 8.10
C THR A 197 12.54 6.92 7.98
N PHE A 198 12.21 7.31 6.75
CA PHE A 198 11.14 8.23 6.44
C PHE A 198 10.00 7.50 5.75
N ARG A 199 8.77 7.71 6.20
CA ARG A 199 7.59 7.17 5.54
C ARG A 199 7.33 7.91 4.23
N ALA A 200 7.29 7.19 3.11
CA ALA A 200 7.17 7.81 1.79
C ALA A 200 5.81 8.53 1.60
N ASP A 201 4.74 8.04 2.24
CA ASP A 201 3.42 8.70 2.26
C ASP A 201 3.42 10.08 2.94
N ARG A 202 4.49 10.42 3.67
CA ARG A 202 4.64 11.69 4.41
C ARG A 202 5.70 12.62 3.79
N ILE A 203 6.23 12.26 2.62
CA ILE A 203 7.27 13.03 1.92
C ILE A 203 6.63 13.87 0.82
N ARG A 204 6.99 15.15 0.78
CA ARG A 204 6.78 16.02 -0.38
C ARG A 204 8.10 16.53 -0.90
N LEU A 205 8.54 16.00 -2.05
CA LEU A 205 9.82 16.39 -2.66
C LEU A 205 9.84 17.86 -3.04
N ARG A 206 11.01 18.49 -2.90
CA ARG A 206 11.30 19.82 -3.42
C ARG A 206 12.36 19.71 -4.50
N THR A 207 12.06 20.31 -5.64
CA THR A 207 12.98 20.43 -6.77
C THR A 207 13.62 21.83 -6.80
N PRO A 208 14.89 21.97 -7.18
CA PRO A 208 15.81 20.91 -7.60
C PRO A 208 16.36 20.08 -6.42
N ASN A 209 16.87 18.89 -6.74
CA ASN A 209 17.63 18.05 -5.80
C ASN A 209 18.88 18.78 -5.27
N GLY A 210 19.42 18.27 -4.18
CA GLY A 210 20.69 18.71 -3.61
C GLY A 210 21.92 18.11 -4.30
N PRO A 211 23.12 18.39 -3.79
CA PRO A 211 24.37 17.91 -4.37
C PRO A 211 24.49 16.39 -4.31
N ARG A 212 25.42 15.83 -5.09
CA ARG A 212 25.72 14.40 -5.03
C ARG A 212 26.44 14.02 -3.74
N PHE A 213 26.26 12.79 -3.29
CA PHE A 213 26.89 12.24 -2.09
C PHE A 213 27.63 10.92 -2.36
N VAL A 214 28.52 10.55 -1.45
CA VAL A 214 29.23 9.26 -1.49
C VAL A 214 28.38 8.23 -0.74
N PRO A 215 28.06 7.07 -1.35
CA PRO A 215 27.29 6.04 -0.68
C PRO A 215 27.99 5.55 0.59
N ARG A 216 27.25 5.59 1.69
CA ARG A 216 27.58 5.00 2.99
C ARG A 216 27.21 3.51 3.05
N GLU A 217 27.86 2.78 3.96
CA GLU A 217 27.51 1.40 4.27
C GLU A 217 26.13 1.30 4.93
N PRO A 218 25.35 0.23 4.66
CA PRO A 218 24.04 0.06 5.25
C PRO A 218 24.10 0.07 6.79
N PRO A 219 23.17 0.77 7.47
CA PRO A 219 23.05 0.67 8.91
C PRO A 219 22.72 -0.78 9.29
N GLU A 220 23.30 -1.27 10.38
CA GLU A 220 23.11 -2.65 10.86
C GLU A 220 23.49 -3.72 9.81
N GLY A 221 24.29 -3.37 8.79
CA GLY A 221 24.74 -4.27 7.72
C GLY A 221 23.68 -4.56 6.64
N ASP A 222 22.41 -4.27 6.89
CA ASP A 222 21.30 -4.54 5.95
C ASP A 222 20.13 -3.55 6.15
N TYR A 223 19.68 -2.94 5.05
CA TYR A 223 18.61 -1.94 5.08
C TYR A 223 17.25 -2.51 5.51
N ALA A 224 16.93 -3.77 5.15
CA ALA A 224 15.70 -4.42 5.55
C ALA A 224 15.72 -4.76 7.04
N VAL A 225 16.86 -5.23 7.58
CA VAL A 225 17.06 -5.45 9.02
C VAL A 225 16.91 -4.15 9.79
N TYR A 226 17.56 -3.07 9.35
CA TYR A 226 17.44 -1.76 9.98
C TYR A 226 15.99 -1.24 10.01
N VAL A 227 15.23 -1.42 8.92
CA VAL A 227 13.82 -1.05 8.87
C VAL A 227 12.98 -1.97 9.76
N ALA A 228 13.18 -3.28 9.75
CA ALA A 228 12.46 -4.23 10.59
C ALA A 228 12.66 -3.90 12.07
N ASN A 229 13.91 -3.77 12.51
CA ASN A 229 14.28 -3.39 13.88
C ASN A 229 13.75 -2.00 14.23
N GLY A 230 13.82 -1.05 13.30
CA GLY A 230 13.24 0.28 13.45
C GLY A 230 11.72 0.23 13.67
N LEU A 231 11.00 -0.63 12.95
CA LEU A 231 9.56 -0.82 13.07
C LEU A 231 9.14 -1.66 14.29
N GLU A 232 10.06 -2.44 14.87
CA GLU A 232 9.91 -3.16 16.13
C GLU A 232 10.25 -2.29 17.36
N LYS A 233 11.19 -1.35 17.22
CA LYS A 233 11.51 -0.36 18.26
C LYS A 233 10.55 0.83 18.24
N ALA A 234 10.09 1.23 17.05
CA ALA A 234 9.12 2.31 16.84
C ALA A 234 7.68 1.81 16.88
N VAL A 235 7.40 0.67 17.52
CA VAL A 235 6.05 0.08 17.51
C VAL A 235 5.07 1.11 18.03
N TRP A 236 5.41 1.94 19.03
CA TRP A 236 4.56 3.06 19.45
C TRP A 236 5.34 4.22 20.10
N LYS A 237 5.04 5.48 19.75
CA LYS A 237 5.55 6.69 20.45
C LYS A 237 5.15 6.71 21.92
N TYR A 238 3.95 6.23 22.22
CA TYR A 238 3.40 6.11 23.57
C TYR A 238 3.24 4.62 23.86
N VAL A 239 4.07 4.10 24.77
CA VAL A 239 3.95 2.73 25.28
C VAL A 239 3.48 2.81 26.72
N ALA A 240 2.39 2.12 27.02
CA ALA A 240 1.80 2.02 28.34
C ALA A 240 1.80 0.55 28.78
N ARG A 241 2.27 0.30 29.99
CA ARG A 241 2.00 -0.96 30.69
C ARG A 241 0.68 -0.80 31.40
N VAL A 242 -0.35 -1.48 30.91
CA VAL A 242 -1.73 -1.31 31.38
C VAL A 242 -2.15 -2.57 32.12
N LYS A 243 -2.65 -2.41 33.33
CA LYS A 243 -3.27 -3.50 34.09
C LYS A 243 -4.76 -3.49 33.75
N VAL A 244 -5.25 -4.60 33.21
CA VAL A 244 -6.66 -4.77 32.85
C VAL A 244 -7.29 -5.68 33.89
N HIS A 245 -8.46 -5.30 34.41
CA HIS A 245 -9.23 -6.06 35.39
C HIS A 245 -10.13 -7.08 34.71
N ALA A 246 -9.52 -7.97 33.94
CA ALA A 246 -10.18 -9.10 33.29
C ALA A 246 -9.21 -10.29 33.14
N PRO A 247 -9.70 -11.54 33.01
CA PRO A 247 -8.87 -12.70 32.76
C PRO A 247 -8.05 -12.57 31.46
N ALA A 248 -6.82 -13.07 31.47
CA ALA A 248 -5.89 -12.95 30.34
C ALA A 248 -6.46 -13.56 29.04
N GLU A 249 -7.21 -14.66 29.11
CA GLU A 249 -7.80 -15.31 27.94
C GLU A 249 -8.86 -14.43 27.25
N GLU A 250 -9.70 -13.76 28.02
CA GLU A 250 -10.73 -12.86 27.49
C GLU A 250 -10.10 -11.62 26.83
N VAL A 251 -9.07 -11.07 27.47
CA VAL A 251 -8.32 -9.92 26.94
C VAL A 251 -7.54 -10.31 25.68
N ALA A 252 -6.90 -11.47 25.66
CA ALA A 252 -6.16 -11.97 24.50
C ALA A 252 -7.08 -12.21 23.30
N ALA A 253 -8.32 -12.67 23.50
CA ALA A 253 -9.30 -12.87 22.43
C ALA A 253 -9.72 -11.56 21.73
N ARG A 254 -9.54 -10.41 22.39
CA ARG A 254 -9.88 -9.07 21.89
C ARG A 254 -8.68 -8.31 21.31
N LEU A 255 -7.48 -8.86 21.46
CA LEU A 255 -6.24 -8.24 21.01
C LEU A 255 -5.65 -8.94 19.79
N PRO A 256 -4.90 -8.23 18.93
CA PRO A 256 -4.05 -8.87 17.94
C PRO A 256 -3.06 -9.84 18.59
N SER A 257 -2.79 -10.98 17.94
CA SER A 257 -1.87 -12.01 18.44
C SER A 257 -0.42 -11.53 18.66
N SER A 258 -0.07 -10.35 18.14
CA SER A 258 1.23 -9.71 18.34
C SER A 258 1.38 -8.99 19.68
N ILE A 259 0.31 -8.84 20.48
CA ILE A 259 0.37 -8.19 21.80
C ILE A 259 0.47 -9.25 22.88
N ALA A 260 1.55 -9.19 23.66
CA ALA A 260 1.74 -10.07 24.81
C ALA A 260 0.75 -9.69 25.94
N VAL A 261 0.13 -10.72 26.52
CA VAL A 261 -0.78 -10.60 27.67
C VAL A 261 -0.20 -11.44 28.80
N ASP A 262 0.29 -10.76 29.83
CA ASP A 262 0.87 -11.40 31.01
C ASP A 262 -0.22 -11.58 32.08
N PRO A 263 -0.61 -12.82 32.46
CA PRO A 263 -1.60 -13.03 33.51
C PRO A 263 -1.10 -12.55 34.88
N VAL A 264 -1.98 -11.92 35.66
CA VAL A 264 -1.72 -11.48 37.03
C VAL A 264 -2.87 -11.94 37.93
N GLY A 265 -2.81 -13.19 38.37
CA GLY A 265 -3.90 -13.85 39.08
C GLY A 265 -5.05 -14.27 38.15
N GLU A 266 -6.20 -14.61 38.73
CA GLU A 266 -7.35 -15.16 37.98
C GLU A 266 -8.22 -14.09 37.29
N HIS A 267 -8.18 -12.85 37.77
CA HIS A 267 -9.10 -11.78 37.34
C HIS A 267 -8.41 -10.52 36.81
N ALA A 268 -7.10 -10.59 36.55
CA ALA A 268 -6.37 -9.47 35.97
C ALA A 268 -5.23 -9.95 35.08
N CYS A 269 -4.84 -9.08 34.15
CA CYS A 269 -3.65 -9.26 33.34
C CYS A 269 -2.96 -7.93 33.09
N VAL A 270 -1.72 -7.99 32.62
CA VAL A 270 -0.96 -6.82 32.20
C VAL A 270 -0.63 -6.94 30.72
N ILE A 271 -0.89 -5.86 30.00
CA ILE A 271 -0.57 -5.76 28.57
C ILE A 271 0.43 -4.65 28.33
N ALA A 272 1.31 -4.86 27.36
CA ALA A 272 2.11 -3.80 26.77
C ALA A 272 1.36 -3.26 25.55
N ALA A 273 0.58 -2.20 25.76
CA ALA A 273 -0.14 -1.54 24.70
C ALA A 273 0.62 -0.28 24.28
N GLY A 274 0.51 0.08 23.02
CA GLY A 274 0.96 1.39 22.63
C GLY A 274 0.19 1.95 21.46
N SER A 275 0.41 3.23 21.25
CA SER A 275 -0.01 3.92 20.04
C SER A 275 0.96 5.02 19.71
N ASP A 276 0.77 5.48 18.50
CA ASP A 276 1.45 6.59 17.87
C ASP A 276 0.83 7.95 18.36
N SER A 277 -0.36 7.88 18.97
CA SER A 277 -1.09 9.00 19.59
C SER A 277 -1.76 8.58 20.92
N PRO A 278 -1.74 9.41 21.98
CA PRO A 278 -2.41 9.10 23.24
C PRO A 278 -3.92 8.94 23.07
N HIS A 279 -4.51 9.67 22.11
CA HIS A 279 -5.94 9.58 21.76
C HIS A 279 -6.34 8.20 21.25
N MET A 280 -5.58 7.68 20.28
CA MET A 280 -5.85 6.36 19.71
C MET A 280 -5.58 5.26 20.73
N LEU A 281 -4.54 5.40 21.57
CA LEU A 281 -4.28 4.47 22.66
C LEU A 281 -5.47 4.40 23.63
N ALA A 282 -6.01 5.56 24.04
CA ALA A 282 -7.17 5.62 24.92
C ALA A 282 -8.43 4.97 24.29
N LEU A 283 -8.68 5.18 22.99
CA LEU A 283 -9.77 4.52 22.27
C LEU A 283 -9.61 2.99 22.24
N TYR A 284 -8.41 2.49 21.95
CA TYR A 284 -8.15 1.04 21.94
C TYR A 284 -8.36 0.42 23.32
N LEU A 285 -7.92 1.10 24.39
CA LEU A 285 -8.16 0.64 25.76
C LEU A 285 -9.66 0.61 26.08
N GLY A 286 -10.43 1.60 25.63
CA GLY A 286 -11.89 1.62 25.81
C GLY A 286 -12.62 0.46 25.13
N MET A 287 -12.11 -0.03 24.00
CA MET A 287 -12.68 -1.19 23.29
C MET A 287 -12.40 -2.54 23.96
N LEU A 288 -11.58 -2.57 25.01
CA LEU A 288 -11.42 -3.79 25.82
C LEU A 288 -12.65 -4.13 26.65
N GLU A 289 -13.60 -3.18 26.79
CA GLU A 289 -14.82 -3.29 27.61
C GLU A 289 -14.58 -3.86 29.01
N ALA A 290 -13.42 -3.52 29.59
CA ALA A 290 -13.02 -3.93 30.93
C ALA A 290 -12.43 -2.72 31.64
N ASP A 291 -12.54 -2.68 32.96
CA ASP A 291 -11.86 -1.66 33.76
C ASP A 291 -10.34 -1.84 33.66
N PHE A 292 -9.60 -0.74 33.67
CA PHE A 292 -8.15 -0.78 33.55
C PHE A 292 -7.45 0.36 34.32
N GLU A 293 -6.22 0.09 34.74
CA GLU A 293 -5.31 1.04 35.38
C GLU A 293 -4.15 1.39 34.44
N VAL A 294 -3.90 2.68 34.24
CA VAL A 294 -2.77 3.21 33.47
C VAL A 294 -1.86 4.03 34.39
N THR A 295 -0.58 3.67 34.47
CA THR A 295 0.41 4.42 35.28
C THR A 295 1.26 5.40 34.44
N GLY A 296 1.25 5.27 33.12
CA GLY A 296 1.93 6.18 32.20
C GLY A 296 1.75 5.75 30.75
N PRO A 297 2.17 6.59 29.78
CA PRO A 297 2.85 7.88 29.95
C PRO A 297 1.91 9.03 30.39
N PRO A 298 2.42 10.14 30.97
CA PRO A 298 1.58 11.25 31.49
C PRO A 298 0.58 11.80 30.46
N ASP A 299 1.02 11.98 29.21
CA ASP A 299 0.17 12.43 28.10
C ASP A 299 -1.07 11.53 27.89
N LEU A 300 -0.94 10.21 28.09
CA LEU A 300 -2.07 9.28 28.02
C LEU A 300 -3.03 9.47 29.18
N VAL A 301 -2.50 9.68 30.39
CA VAL A 301 -3.32 9.90 31.58
C VAL A 301 -4.11 11.21 31.46
N GLU A 302 -3.47 12.28 30.98
CA GLU A 302 -4.15 13.55 30.70
C GLU A 302 -5.25 13.38 29.65
N HIS A 303 -4.95 12.69 28.55
CA HIS A 303 -5.92 12.45 27.49
C HIS A 303 -7.12 11.60 27.96
N LEU A 304 -6.90 10.60 28.81
CA LEU A 304 -7.97 9.82 29.44
C LEU A 304 -8.87 10.68 30.34
N ARG A 305 -8.30 11.63 31.11
CA ARG A 305 -9.09 12.58 31.91
C ARG A 305 -9.96 13.47 31.02
N GLU A 306 -9.42 13.96 29.91
CA GLU A 306 -10.19 14.76 28.96
C GLU A 306 -11.36 13.99 28.34
N LEU A 307 -11.13 12.75 27.91
CA LEU A 307 -12.17 11.87 27.36
C LEU A 307 -13.25 11.56 28.40
N SER A 308 -12.85 11.19 29.62
CA SER A 308 -13.77 10.97 30.73
C SER A 308 -14.65 12.19 30.98
N GLY A 309 -14.06 13.40 31.03
CA GLY A 309 -14.82 14.64 31.20
C GLY A 309 -15.76 14.93 30.03
N ARG A 310 -15.34 14.62 28.79
CA ARG A 310 -16.17 14.78 27.60
C ARG A 310 -17.40 13.87 27.64
N TYR A 311 -17.23 12.59 27.98
CA TYR A 311 -18.35 11.65 28.11
C TYR A 311 -19.28 12.00 29.26
N ALA A 312 -18.73 12.41 30.42
CA ALA A 312 -19.55 12.89 31.53
C ALA A 312 -20.44 14.08 31.13
N ARG A 313 -19.89 15.07 30.41
CA ARG A 313 -20.67 16.21 29.90
C ARG A 313 -21.72 15.80 28.86
N ALA A 314 -21.41 14.84 27.98
CA ALA A 314 -22.35 14.36 26.97
C ALA A 314 -23.57 13.70 27.62
N ILE A 315 -23.37 12.91 28.68
CA ILE A 315 -24.44 12.27 29.44
C ILE A 315 -25.24 13.31 30.23
N ALA A 316 -24.57 14.28 30.86
CA ALA A 316 -25.25 15.35 31.61
C ALA A 316 -26.10 16.26 30.71
N GLY A 317 -25.65 16.55 29.49
CA GLY A 317 -26.43 17.29 28.49
C GLY A 317 -27.66 16.53 27.99
N ALA A 318 -27.58 15.19 27.90
CA ALA A 318 -28.72 14.34 27.55
C ALA A 318 -29.75 14.18 28.68
N ALA A 319 -29.32 14.25 29.94
CA ALA A 319 -30.21 14.26 31.11
C ALA A 319 -30.95 15.60 31.33
N GLY A 320 -30.55 16.65 30.58
CA GLY A 320 -31.08 18.02 30.71
C GLY A 320 -32.34 18.34 29.90
N ASP A 321 -32.90 17.41 29.11
CA ASP A 321 -34.16 17.64 28.38
C ASP A 321 -35.10 16.41 28.37
N PRO A 322 -36.02 16.29 29.34
CA PRO A 322 -37.18 15.40 29.23
C PRO A 322 -38.33 16.01 28.39
N GLY A 323 -38.12 17.13 27.69
CA GLY A 323 -39.18 18.05 27.25
C GLY A 323 -39.43 18.18 25.75
N THR A 324 -38.90 17.31 24.88
CA THR A 324 -39.12 17.45 23.42
C THR A 324 -39.60 16.19 22.70
N ALA A 325 -40.10 15.18 23.42
CA ALA A 325 -40.75 14.00 22.83
C ALA A 325 -42.25 13.94 23.17
N ARG A 326 -43.05 14.91 22.68
CA ARG A 326 -44.50 14.79 22.35
C ARG A 326 -45.05 16.14 21.90
N ALA A 327 -44.78 16.54 20.65
CA ALA A 327 -45.56 17.55 19.96
C ALA A 327 -45.35 17.46 18.44
N ASN A 328 -45.69 16.31 17.86
CA ASN A 328 -45.97 16.23 16.41
C ASN A 328 -46.95 15.08 16.18
N GLY A 329 -48.24 15.39 16.30
CA GLY A 329 -49.32 14.45 16.05
C GLY A 329 -50.63 14.84 16.73
N ALA A 330 -51.25 15.94 16.27
CA ALA A 330 -52.71 16.12 16.19
C ALA A 330 -53.03 17.62 16.00
N LYS A 331 -53.15 18.04 14.75
CA LYS A 331 -53.96 19.22 14.42
C LYS A 331 -55.41 18.71 14.27
N ALA A 332 -56.33 19.36 14.98
CA ALA A 332 -57.77 19.45 14.72
C ALA A 332 -58.67 18.21 14.92
N ALA A 333 -59.34 18.19 16.07
CA ALA A 333 -60.75 17.81 16.26
C ALA A 333 -61.23 18.66 17.45
N GLY A 334 -62.10 19.65 17.32
CA GLY A 334 -63.46 19.57 16.80
C GLY A 334 -64.41 19.71 17.99
N THR A 335 -64.72 20.93 18.41
CA THR A 335 -65.76 21.24 19.41
C THR A 335 -67.13 21.03 18.75
N PRO A 336 -68.08 20.30 19.37
CA PRO A 336 -69.45 20.26 18.88
C PRO A 336 -70.22 21.47 19.42
N GLY A 337 -70.66 22.33 18.52
CA GLY A 337 -71.79 23.23 18.73
C GLY A 337 -72.95 22.69 17.89
N ASP A 338 -73.95 22.15 18.56
CA ASP A 338 -75.26 21.83 18.00
C ASP A 338 -76.17 23.04 18.21
N ASP A 339 -76.69 23.59 17.11
CA ASP A 339 -78.04 24.18 16.97
C ASP A 339 -78.12 24.92 15.62
N GLY A 340 -78.94 24.40 14.68
CA GLY A 340 -79.53 25.22 13.59
C GLY A 340 -79.34 24.76 12.13
N VAL A 341 -80.32 24.01 11.64
CA VAL A 341 -80.70 23.59 10.26
C VAL A 341 -81.12 24.80 9.35
N PRO A 342 -81.28 24.72 7.99
CA PRO A 342 -80.51 24.12 6.88
C PRO A 342 -80.29 25.10 5.65
N GLU A 343 -79.70 24.60 4.55
CA GLU A 343 -80.15 24.70 3.14
C GLU A 343 -79.03 24.89 2.08
N ASP A 344 -78.95 23.86 1.22
CA ASP A 344 -78.90 23.89 -0.24
C ASP A 344 -77.62 24.27 -1.04
N GLY A 345 -77.40 23.50 -2.11
CA GLY A 345 -76.79 24.00 -3.34
C GLY A 345 -75.39 23.51 -3.75
N GLY A 346 -75.34 22.46 -4.58
CA GLY A 346 -74.54 22.38 -5.82
C GLY A 346 -73.00 22.33 -5.75
N ALA A 347 -72.37 21.24 -6.21
CA ALA A 347 -71.75 21.11 -7.56
C ALA A 347 -70.36 21.77 -7.68
N VAL A 348 -69.33 21.32 -8.41
CA VAL A 348 -68.98 20.18 -9.28
C VAL A 348 -67.48 20.41 -9.61
N ALA A 349 -66.70 19.34 -9.85
CA ALA A 349 -65.40 19.29 -10.58
C ALA A 349 -64.19 20.05 -9.97
N GLY A 350 -62.95 19.58 -10.00
CA GLY A 350 -62.23 18.69 -10.92
C GLY A 350 -60.86 19.36 -11.19
N PRO A 351 -59.76 18.59 -11.36
CA PRO A 351 -58.44 19.01 -10.87
C PRO A 351 -57.46 19.48 -11.97
N ALA A 352 -56.37 20.11 -11.53
CA ALA A 352 -55.03 19.90 -12.06
C ALA A 352 -54.00 20.16 -10.96
#